data_AF-A0A353NS53-F1
#
_entry.id   AF-A0A353NS53-F1
#
_cell.length_a   1.000
_cell.length_b   1.000
_cell.length_c   1.000
_cell.angle_alpha   90.00
_cell.angle_beta   90.00
_cell.angle_gamma   90.00
#
_symmetry.space_group_name_H-M   'P 1'
#
loop_
_entity.id
_entity.type
_entity.pdbx_description
1 polymer ?
#
loop_
_entity_poly.entity_id
_entity_poly.type
_entity_poly.pdbx_seq_one_letter_code
_entity_poly.pdbx_strand_id
1 'polypeptide(L)'
;MLNNSEIADAMTVKLSDQLPEMPEFVPGIRRAPDRGFHLSKDQTKVALKNALRYVPESLHEKLAPEFLNELLTRGRIYAYRYRPEGRIYAKPIDEYKGNCLEGKAFQVMIDNN
;
A
#
# COMPACT_ATOMS: atom_id res chain seq x y z
N MET A 1 -15.83 15.78 9.69
CA MET A 1 -14.77 14.91 9.14
C MET A 1 -15.45 13.63 8.70
N LEU A 2 -15.12 13.12 7.52
CA LEU A 2 -15.65 11.84 7.06
C LEU A 2 -15.12 10.71 7.96
N ASN A 3 -15.97 9.78 8.35
CA ASN A 3 -15.56 8.55 9.04
C ASN A 3 -15.14 7.48 8.03
N ASN A 4 -14.45 6.41 8.46
CA ASN A 4 -13.91 5.44 7.50
C ASN A 4 -15.01 4.61 6.81
N SER A 5 -16.20 4.45 7.41
CA SER A 5 -17.33 3.81 6.73
C SER A 5 -17.76 4.63 5.52
N GLU A 6 -17.89 5.95 5.67
CA GLU A 6 -18.25 6.85 4.58
C GLU A 6 -17.19 6.85 3.46
N ILE A 7 -15.90 6.80 3.83
CA ILE A 7 -14.80 6.67 2.86
C ILE A 7 -14.89 5.33 2.11
N ALA A 8 -15.10 4.24 2.85
CA ALA A 8 -15.21 2.91 2.27
C ALA A 8 -16.42 2.83 1.32
N ASP A 9 -17.56 3.42 1.66
CA ASP A 9 -18.77 3.40 0.84
C ASP A 9 -18.61 4.19 -0.47
N ALA A 10 -17.77 5.22 -0.48
CA ALA A 10 -17.43 5.98 -1.68
C ALA A 10 -16.48 5.24 -2.64
N MET A 11 -15.82 4.15 -2.21
CA MET A 11 -14.84 3.42 -3.02
C MET A 11 -15.47 2.29 -3.81
N THR A 12 -15.28 2.28 -5.13
CA THR A 12 -15.67 1.13 -6.00
C THR A 12 -14.71 -0.06 -5.85
N VAL A 13 -13.44 0.21 -5.59
CA VAL A 13 -12.39 -0.81 -5.37
C VAL A 13 -11.93 -0.71 -3.92
N LYS A 14 -12.09 -1.81 -3.17
CA LYS A 14 -11.78 -1.88 -1.73
C LYS A 14 -10.79 -3.01 -1.47
N LEU A 15 -9.95 -2.83 -0.45
CA LEU A 15 -9.13 -3.93 0.06
C LEU A 15 -9.99 -4.88 0.89
N SER A 16 -9.60 -6.16 0.91
CA SER A 16 -10.21 -7.19 1.74
C SER A 16 -10.09 -6.84 3.23
N ASP A 17 -11.05 -7.28 4.02
CA ASP A 17 -11.00 -7.28 5.48
C ASP A 17 -10.13 -8.40 6.06
N GLN A 18 -9.59 -9.26 5.19
CA GLN A 18 -8.59 -10.25 5.54
C GLN A 18 -7.20 -9.65 5.50
N LEU A 19 -6.44 -9.85 6.59
CA LEU A 19 -5.05 -9.42 6.66
C LEU A 19 -4.18 -10.36 5.81
N PRO A 20 -3.52 -9.88 4.74
CA PRO A 20 -2.63 -10.73 3.96
C PRO A 20 -1.37 -11.06 4.75
N GLU A 21 -0.69 -12.15 4.39
CA GLU A 21 0.60 -12.49 4.96
C GLU A 21 1.67 -11.44 4.62
N MET A 22 2.72 -11.37 5.44
CA MET A 22 3.81 -10.42 5.18
C MET A 22 4.74 -11.04 4.13
N PRO A 23 4.92 -10.41 2.95
CA PRO A 23 5.75 -11.00 1.92
C PRO A 23 7.21 -11.02 2.34
N GLU A 24 7.92 -12.09 1.97
CA GLU A 24 9.36 -12.18 2.21
C GLU A 24 10.14 -11.18 1.36
N PHE A 25 11.18 -10.59 1.96
CA PHE A 25 12.09 -9.71 1.26
C PHE A 25 13.23 -10.52 0.66
N VAL A 26 13.25 -10.61 -0.67
CA VAL A 26 14.38 -11.24 -1.39
C VAL A 26 15.67 -10.46 -1.10
N PRO A 27 16.74 -11.14 -0.65
CA PRO A 27 18.06 -10.54 -0.44
C PRO A 27 18.64 -9.96 -1.74
N GLY A 28 19.52 -8.98 -1.63
CA GLY A 28 20.21 -8.38 -2.79
C GLY A 28 19.39 -7.40 -3.63
N ILE A 29 18.06 -7.33 -3.46
CA ILE A 29 17.25 -6.29 -4.12
C ILE A 29 17.55 -4.93 -3.48
N ARG A 30 18.03 -3.97 -4.27
CA ARG A 30 18.23 -2.58 -3.82
C ARG A 30 16.88 -1.97 -3.46
N ARG A 31 16.81 -1.36 -2.29
CA ARG A 31 15.63 -0.60 -1.83
C ARG A 31 16.00 0.87 -1.64
N ALA A 32 14.99 1.72 -1.58
CA ALA A 32 15.21 3.11 -1.23
C ALA A 32 15.92 3.19 0.13
N PRO A 33 16.92 4.08 0.29
CA PRO A 33 17.53 4.30 1.60
C PRO A 33 16.49 4.88 2.57
N ASP A 34 16.75 4.73 3.87
CA ASP A 34 16.00 5.42 4.90
C ASP A 34 15.97 6.93 4.63
N ARG A 35 14.79 7.53 4.78
CA ARG A 35 14.56 8.97 4.61
C ARG A 35 14.61 9.72 5.94
N GLY A 36 14.82 9.03 7.06
CA GLY A 36 14.83 9.58 8.39
C GLY A 36 13.41 9.84 8.92
N PHE A 37 13.27 9.83 10.25
CA PHE A 37 12.01 10.15 10.93
C PHE A 37 12.12 11.51 11.63
N HIS A 38 11.34 12.48 11.15
CA HIS A 38 11.39 13.87 11.63
C HIS A 38 10.00 14.43 11.96
N LEU A 39 8.97 13.58 12.02
CA LEU A 39 7.61 14.02 12.29
C LEU A 39 7.40 14.23 13.79
N SER A 40 6.65 15.28 14.13
CA SER A 40 6.13 15.43 15.49
C SER A 40 5.13 14.32 15.82
N LYS A 41 4.78 14.16 17.10
CA LYS A 41 3.78 13.18 17.53
C LYS A 41 2.44 13.36 16.82
N ASP A 42 2.00 14.60 16.60
CA ASP A 42 0.72 14.88 15.94
C ASP A 42 0.81 14.69 14.42
N GLN A 43 1.93 15.07 13.80
CA GLN A 43 2.18 14.75 12.39
C GLN A 43 2.22 13.24 12.15
N THR A 44 2.81 12.48 13.08
CA THR A 44 2.86 11.01 13.03
C THR A 44 1.46 10.41 13.10
N LYS A 45 0.61 10.88 14.02
CA LYS A 45 -0.80 10.46 14.07
C LYS A 45 -1.54 10.75 12.76
N VAL A 46 -1.31 11.91 12.15
CA VAL A 46 -1.93 12.27 10.86
C VAL A 46 -1.41 11.36 9.73
N ALA A 47 -0.12 11.07 9.68
CA ALA A 47 0.47 10.15 8.71
C ALA A 47 -0.14 8.74 8.81
N LEU A 48 -0.30 8.23 10.04
CA LEU A 48 -0.96 6.93 10.28
C LEU A 48 -2.43 6.96 9.85
N LYS A 49 -3.20 7.98 10.23
CA LYS A 49 -4.61 8.12 9.79
C LYS A 49 -4.74 8.16 8.27
N ASN A 50 -3.82 8.86 7.59
CA ASN A 50 -3.80 8.95 6.13
C ASN A 50 -3.52 7.60 5.45
N ALA A 51 -2.70 6.73 6.06
CA ALA A 51 -2.46 5.39 5.55
C ALA A 51 -3.64 4.45 5.86
N LEU A 52 -4.16 4.51 7.09
CA LEU A 52 -5.21 3.62 7.57
C LEU A 52 -6.57 3.85 6.89
N ARG A 53 -6.83 5.02 6.30
CA ARG A 53 -8.09 5.29 5.57
C ARG A 53 -8.33 4.38 4.34
N TYR A 54 -7.30 3.71 3.84
CA TYR A 54 -7.38 2.82 2.68
C TYR A 54 -7.69 1.36 3.05
N VAL A 55 -7.68 1.02 4.34
CA VAL A 55 -7.86 -0.35 4.85
C VAL A 55 -9.07 -0.42 5.79
N PRO A 56 -9.78 -1.56 5.85
CA PRO A 56 -10.88 -1.75 6.79
C PRO A 56 -10.48 -1.49 8.24
N GLU A 57 -11.37 -0.84 9.02
CA GLU A 57 -11.11 -0.49 10.43
C GLU A 57 -10.77 -1.71 11.29
N SER A 58 -11.34 -2.88 10.96
CA SER A 58 -11.06 -4.16 11.62
C SER A 58 -9.58 -4.57 11.57
N LEU A 59 -8.80 -4.02 10.62
CA LEU A 59 -7.37 -4.30 10.48
C LEU A 59 -6.47 -3.24 11.14
N HIS A 60 -7.02 -2.12 11.62
CA HIS A 60 -6.23 -0.97 12.08
C HIS A 60 -5.36 -1.30 13.29
N GLU A 61 -5.86 -2.12 14.22
CA GLU A 61 -5.11 -2.52 15.42
C GLU A 61 -3.79 -3.24 15.05
N LYS A 62 -3.82 -4.06 14.00
CA LYS A 62 -2.64 -4.80 13.52
C LYS A 62 -1.75 -3.95 12.61
N LEU A 63 -2.35 -3.14 11.72
CA LEU A 63 -1.59 -2.37 10.72
C LEU A 63 -0.97 -1.09 11.27
N ALA A 64 -1.58 -0.44 12.26
CA ALA A 64 -1.05 0.78 12.86
C ALA A 64 0.38 0.63 13.40
N PRO A 65 0.73 -0.40 14.21
CA PRO A 65 2.11 -0.58 14.67
C PRO A 65 3.06 -0.93 13.52
N GLU A 66 2.61 -1.66 12.50
CA GLU A 66 3.43 -1.96 11.31
C GLU A 66 3.77 -0.68 10.54
N PHE A 67 2.77 0.13 10.21
CA PHE A 67 2.97 1.40 9.52
C PHE A 67 3.81 2.38 10.33
N LEU A 68 3.63 2.40 11.66
CA LEU A 68 4.50 3.19 12.53
C LEU A 68 5.95 2.71 12.46
N ASN A 69 6.18 1.40 12.49
CA ASN A 69 7.53 0.84 12.36
C ASN A 69 8.16 1.19 11.01
N GLU A 70 7.41 1.12 9.90
CA GLU A 70 7.93 1.57 8.59
C GLU A 70 8.30 3.05 8.60
N LEU A 71 7.45 3.89 9.18
CA LEU A 71 7.70 5.32 9.28
C LEU A 71 8.93 5.64 10.13
N LEU A 72 9.15 4.92 11.24
CA LEU A 72 10.30 5.10 12.12
C LEU A 72 11.61 4.60 11.50
N THR A 73 11.57 3.48 10.78
CA THR A 73 12.78 2.78 10.28
C THR A 73 13.13 3.13 8.84
N ARG A 74 12.19 3.71 8.08
CA ARG A 74 12.37 4.04 6.66
C ARG A 74 11.96 5.47 6.31
N GLY A 75 11.41 6.22 7.27
CA GLY A 75 10.90 7.58 7.05
C GLY A 75 9.62 7.66 6.22
N ARG A 76 9.03 6.52 5.81
CA ARG A 76 7.82 6.44 4.98
C ARG A 76 7.01 5.18 5.29
N ILE A 77 5.70 5.28 5.07
CA ILE A 77 4.77 4.14 5.07
C ILE A 77 4.66 3.65 3.62
N TYR A 78 5.24 2.48 3.34
CA TYR A 78 5.15 1.77 2.06
C TYR A 78 4.01 0.75 2.03
N ALA A 79 3.53 0.34 3.21
CA ALA A 79 2.54 -0.72 3.39
C ALA A 79 3.01 -2.05 2.77
N TYR A 80 4.21 -2.51 3.13
CA TYR A 80 4.86 -3.66 2.50
C TYR A 80 4.03 -4.94 2.54
N ARG A 81 3.17 -5.11 3.55
CA ARG A 81 2.22 -6.23 3.64
C ARG A 81 1.31 -6.35 2.42
N TYR A 82 0.98 -5.23 1.76
CA TYR A 82 0.14 -5.19 0.57
C TYR A 82 0.95 -5.21 -0.74
N ARG A 83 2.28 -5.35 -0.67
CA ARG A 83 3.11 -5.51 -1.86
C ARG A 83 2.83 -6.89 -2.48
N PRO A 84 2.52 -6.99 -3.79
CA PRO A 84 2.40 -8.27 -4.46
C PRO A 84 3.66 -9.12 -4.32
N GLU A 85 3.47 -10.41 -4.07
CA GLU A 85 4.57 -11.37 -4.00
C GLU A 85 5.17 -11.66 -5.37
N GLY A 86 6.44 -12.05 -5.37
CA GLY A 86 7.17 -12.40 -6.58
C GLY A 86 7.68 -11.20 -7.39
N ARG A 87 8.01 -11.49 -8.64
CA ARG A 87 8.52 -10.54 -9.62
C ARG A 87 7.34 -9.81 -10.27
N ILE A 88 7.35 -8.48 -10.15
CA ILE A 88 6.46 -7.59 -10.90
C ILE A 88 7.17 -7.23 -12.21
N TYR A 89 6.51 -7.43 -13.34
CA TYR A 89 7.02 -7.13 -14.67
C TYR A 89 5.86 -6.99 -15.65
N ALA A 90 6.07 -6.22 -16.73
CA ALA A 90 5.10 -6.09 -17.82
C ALA A 90 4.80 -7.45 -18.48
N LYS A 91 3.54 -7.85 -18.43
CA LYS A 91 3.02 -9.05 -19.11
C LYS A 91 2.50 -8.69 -20.52
N PRO A 92 2.24 -9.69 -21.38
CA PRO A 92 1.43 -9.49 -22.57
C PRO A 92 0.12 -8.74 -22.27
N ILE A 93 -0.25 -7.78 -23.12
CA ILE A 93 -1.39 -6.87 -22.87
C ILE A 93 -2.72 -7.62 -22.68
N ASP A 94 -2.86 -8.80 -23.28
CA ASP A 94 -4.06 -9.63 -23.21
C ASP A 94 -4.24 -10.33 -21.85
N GLU A 95 -3.19 -10.40 -21.02
CA GLU A 95 -3.27 -10.95 -19.66
C GLU A 95 -3.85 -9.95 -18.65
N TYR A 96 -3.91 -8.66 -19.01
CA TYR A 96 -4.47 -7.63 -18.14
C TYR A 96 -5.99 -7.54 -18.26
N LYS A 97 -6.65 -7.33 -17.12
CA LYS A 97 -8.10 -7.13 -17.05
C LYS A 97 -8.42 -5.65 -17.22
N GLY A 98 -9.37 -5.32 -18.08
CA GLY A 98 -9.79 -3.93 -18.31
C GLY A 98 -10.89 -3.85 -19.36
N ASN A 99 -11.66 -2.75 -19.29
CA ASN A 99 -12.79 -2.51 -20.19
C ASN A 99 -12.36 -1.96 -21.57
N CYS A 100 -11.12 -1.46 -21.68
CA CYS A 100 -10.53 -0.94 -22.91
C CYS A 100 -9.04 -1.27 -23.00
N LEU A 101 -8.47 -1.14 -24.20
CA LEU A 101 -7.08 -1.45 -24.47
C LEU A 101 -6.13 -0.49 -23.76
N GLU A 102 -6.48 0.79 -23.71
CA GLU A 102 -5.70 1.87 -23.10
C GLU A 102 -5.57 1.65 -21.59
N GLY A 103 -6.65 1.21 -20.93
CA GLY A 103 -6.64 0.88 -19.51
C GLY A 103 -5.77 -0.34 -19.19
N LYS A 104 -5.68 -1.31 -20.10
CA LYS A 104 -4.73 -2.42 -19.99
C LYS A 104 -3.29 -1.96 -20.23
N ALA A 105 -3.07 -1.08 -21.20
CA ALA A 105 -1.75 -0.50 -21.49
C ALA A 105 -1.20 0.28 -20.28
N PHE A 106 -2.03 1.00 -19.52
CA PHE A 106 -1.58 1.62 -18.27
C PHE A 106 -1.09 0.59 -17.24
N GLN A 107 -1.78 -0.54 -17.10
CA GLN A 107 -1.34 -1.60 -16.18
C GLN A 107 -0.01 -2.22 -16.61
N VAL A 108 0.19 -2.45 -17.91
CA VAL A 108 1.49 -2.88 -18.48
C VAL A 108 2.60 -1.90 -18.06
N MET A 109 2.36 -0.60 -18.24
CA MET A 109 3.35 0.43 -17.93
C MET A 109 3.59 0.58 -16.43
N ILE A 110 2.58 0.35 -15.59
CA ILE A 110 2.72 0.34 -14.12
C ILE A 110 3.60 -0.83 -13.68
N ASP A 111 3.33 -2.05 -14.16
CA ASP A 111 4.13 -3.24 -13.79
C ASP A 111 5.57 -3.21 -14.35
N ASN A 112 5.80 -2.45 -15.43
CA ASN A 112 7.14 -2.24 -15.97
C ASN A 112 8.02 -1.36 -15.07
N ASN A 113 7.40 -0.45 -14.32
CA ASN A 113 8.08 0.64 -13.60
C ASN A 113 8.52 0.22 -12.19
#